data_AF-A0A966R1H9-F1
#
_entry.id   AF-A0A966R1H9-F1
#
_cell.length_a   1.000
_cell.length_b   1.000
_cell.length_c   1.000
_cell.angle_alpha   90.00
_cell.angle_beta   90.00
_cell.angle_gamma   90.00
#
_symmetry.space_group_name_H-M   'P 1'
#
loop_
_entity.id
_entity.type
_entity.pdbx_description
1 polymer ?
#
loop_
_entity_poly.entity_id
_entity_poly.type
_entity_poly.pdbx_seq_one_letter_code
_entity_poly.pdbx_strand_id
1 'polypeptide(L)'
;MEFLFRMMSEKSLERLATAAIATISLFLHFVNLTHPSQVVFDEFHFGKFVNAYCCTHQTIFDIHPPHSKLVMAWLAKMWGYDGRFAFESIGQALDTGPLLAFRLWPAIVGTLIPVVGFVLLRVWGVRVAWAFTGAVALALDNGILTQTRIMALDGQLLLGSLLTVLFFELMLRARPASRQILYAFLVGLALAMTVSAKFTGLAVTAILGFRLFQHFTISGMKPRWNWVVAAKFTAGTVAFLLLYLAGWKLHFMWLTLPGPGTAFYNPTGNFLEDVAVLHKVMVRANDGIKTVHPWSSPWWGWPFMTKPIYYWVNNGAVIYFVGNPVVWWGSLAATVLMLGQFAASGRSRGLYADLLVFGWIAAYLPYALVSRGLFLYHYLPPLVWLVLLTTVLFSRMPDRSGVRPYHVIAMLICGFIVTMPVTFGFIGWKDIPVWLLNLR
;
A
#
# COMPACT_ATOMS: atom_id res chain seq x y z
N MET A 1 -5.29 -42.82 4.03
CA MET A 1 -5.48 -42.21 2.69
C MET A 1 -6.31 -40.92 2.73
N GLU A 2 -7.42 -40.86 3.47
CA GLU A 2 -8.33 -39.69 3.52
C GLU A 2 -7.69 -38.39 4.03
N PHE A 3 -6.81 -38.45 5.03
CA PHE A 3 -6.05 -37.28 5.51
C PHE A 3 -5.05 -36.74 4.47
N LEU A 4 -4.35 -37.63 3.76
CA LEU A 4 -3.42 -37.25 2.69
C LEU A 4 -4.19 -36.65 1.50
N PHE A 5 -5.34 -37.22 1.14
CA PHE A 5 -6.23 -36.68 0.11
C PHE A 5 -6.77 -35.29 0.50
N ARG A 6 -7.16 -35.11 1.77
CA ARG A 6 -7.62 -33.81 2.30
C ARG A 6 -6.51 -32.76 2.29
N MET A 7 -5.28 -33.10 2.69
CA MET A 7 -4.14 -32.19 2.59
C MET A 7 -3.76 -31.84 1.15
N MET A 8 -3.80 -32.83 0.24
CA MET A 8 -3.56 -32.60 -1.19
C MET A 8 -4.66 -31.70 -1.77
N SER A 9 -5.93 -31.88 -1.37
CA SER A 9 -7.04 -31.04 -1.79
C SER A 9 -6.91 -29.59 -1.28
N GLU A 10 -6.42 -29.39 -0.06
CA GLU A 10 -6.26 -28.04 0.51
C GLU A 10 -5.14 -27.26 -0.19
N LYS A 11 -3.99 -27.91 -0.47
CA LYS A 11 -2.91 -27.27 -1.24
C LYS A 11 -3.34 -26.93 -2.67
N SER A 12 -4.10 -27.80 -3.31
CA SER A 12 -4.65 -27.53 -4.64
C SER A 12 -5.65 -26.38 -4.60
N LEU A 13 -6.51 -26.31 -3.58
CA LEU A 13 -7.45 -25.21 -3.37
C LEU A 13 -6.73 -23.88 -3.12
N GLU A 14 -5.66 -23.86 -2.33
CA GLU A 14 -4.83 -22.68 -2.13
C GLU A 14 -4.22 -22.16 -3.43
N ARG A 15 -3.68 -23.06 -4.27
CA ARG A 15 -3.12 -22.69 -5.58
C ARG A 15 -4.18 -22.12 -6.49
N LEU A 16 -5.36 -22.76 -6.56
CA LEU A 16 -6.49 -22.26 -7.33
C LEU A 16 -6.97 -20.89 -6.83
N ALA A 17 -7.12 -20.73 -5.51
CA ALA A 17 -7.49 -19.45 -4.89
C ALA A 17 -6.46 -18.35 -5.21
N THR A 18 -5.16 -18.67 -5.12
CA THR A 18 -4.08 -17.73 -5.47
C THR A 18 -4.15 -17.32 -6.93
N ALA A 19 -4.32 -18.28 -7.85
CA ALA A 19 -4.44 -18.01 -9.28
C ALA A 19 -5.70 -17.19 -9.61
N ALA A 20 -6.83 -17.48 -8.96
CA ALA A 20 -8.06 -16.72 -9.11
C ALA A 20 -7.90 -15.26 -8.63
N ILE A 21 -7.33 -15.04 -7.44
CA ILE A 21 -7.06 -13.68 -6.93
C ILE A 21 -6.11 -12.93 -7.85
N ALA A 22 -5.02 -13.58 -8.30
CA ALA A 22 -4.07 -12.97 -9.22
C ALA A 22 -4.75 -12.59 -10.54
N THR A 23 -5.62 -13.44 -11.08
CA THR A 23 -6.34 -13.19 -12.33
C THR A 23 -7.33 -12.03 -12.19
N ILE A 24 -8.14 -12.03 -11.12
CA ILE A 24 -9.10 -10.95 -10.81
C ILE A 24 -8.35 -9.64 -10.66
N SER A 25 -7.30 -9.63 -9.84
CA SER A 25 -6.51 -8.43 -9.55
C SER A 25 -5.83 -7.91 -10.82
N LEU A 26 -5.21 -8.79 -11.62
CA LEU A 26 -4.58 -8.42 -12.88
C LEU A 26 -5.59 -7.80 -13.85
N PHE A 27 -6.76 -8.43 -14.02
CA PHE A 27 -7.81 -7.90 -14.88
C PHE A 27 -8.26 -6.49 -14.44
N LEU A 28 -8.56 -6.31 -13.14
CA LEU A 28 -9.08 -5.04 -12.63
C LEU A 28 -8.05 -3.90 -12.70
N HIS A 29 -6.76 -4.18 -12.55
CA HIS A 29 -5.72 -3.15 -12.67
C HIS A 29 -5.45 -2.77 -14.12
N PHE A 30 -5.45 -3.73 -15.05
CA PHE A 30 -5.04 -3.50 -16.44
C PHE A 30 -6.19 -3.18 -17.40
N VAL A 31 -7.44 -3.51 -17.05
CA VAL A 31 -8.59 -3.12 -17.87
C VAL A 31 -8.61 -1.60 -18.03
N ASN A 32 -8.55 -1.13 -19.28
CA ASN A 32 -8.58 0.29 -19.63
C ASN A 32 -7.57 1.16 -18.85
N LEU A 33 -6.37 0.65 -18.55
CA LEU A 33 -5.35 1.34 -17.73
C LEU A 33 -4.89 2.68 -18.32
N THR A 34 -4.91 2.81 -19.65
CA THR A 34 -4.55 4.05 -20.36
C THR A 34 -5.65 5.12 -20.28
N HIS A 35 -6.84 4.79 -19.77
CA HIS A 35 -7.92 5.74 -19.56
C HIS A 35 -7.89 6.30 -18.13
N PRO A 36 -8.05 7.61 -17.94
CA PRO A 36 -8.16 8.63 -18.99
C PRO A 36 -6.79 8.90 -19.62
N SER A 37 -6.76 9.23 -20.90
CA SER A 37 -5.55 9.66 -21.62
C SER A 37 -5.17 11.10 -21.27
N GLN A 38 -5.32 11.46 -20.00
CA GLN A 38 -5.10 12.78 -19.45
C GLN A 38 -4.45 12.63 -18.07
N VAL A 39 -3.72 13.67 -17.66
CA VAL A 39 -3.11 13.76 -16.34
C VAL A 39 -4.21 13.74 -15.28
N VAL A 40 -4.11 12.84 -14.30
CA VAL A 40 -5.03 12.81 -13.16
C VAL A 40 -4.37 13.33 -11.88
N PHE A 41 -5.13 13.42 -10.80
CA PHE A 41 -4.66 13.87 -9.50
C PHE A 41 -3.34 13.20 -9.06
N ASP A 42 -2.44 13.99 -8.49
CA ASP A 42 -1.04 13.68 -8.17
C ASP A 42 -0.11 13.27 -9.35
N GLU A 43 -0.63 12.85 -10.51
CA GLU A 43 0.22 12.54 -11.68
C GLU A 43 0.97 13.78 -12.18
N PHE A 44 0.37 14.96 -12.05
CA PHE A 44 1.04 16.21 -12.40
C PHE A 44 2.25 16.52 -11.50
N HIS A 45 2.26 16.01 -10.25
CA HIS A 45 3.41 16.09 -9.37
C HIS A 45 4.45 15.04 -9.76
N PHE A 46 4.06 13.76 -9.82
CA PHE A 46 4.98 12.66 -10.06
C PHE A 46 5.58 12.63 -11.47
N GLY A 47 4.85 13.14 -12.47
CA GLY A 47 5.34 13.27 -13.84
C GLY A 47 6.50 14.25 -13.99
N LYS A 48 6.56 15.31 -13.17
CA LYS A 48 7.72 16.22 -13.12
C LYS A 48 8.99 15.49 -12.70
N PHE A 49 8.88 14.56 -11.74
CA PHE A 49 10.01 13.73 -11.34
C PHE A 49 10.40 12.73 -12.43
N VAL A 50 9.44 12.17 -13.16
CA VAL A 50 9.72 11.32 -14.32
C VAL A 50 10.54 12.10 -15.36
N ASN A 51 10.14 13.33 -15.70
CA ASN A 51 10.89 14.20 -16.61
C ASN A 51 12.31 14.52 -16.09
N ALA A 52 12.44 14.79 -14.79
CA ALA A 52 13.72 15.06 -14.14
C ALA A 52 14.69 13.88 -14.29
N TYR A 53 14.26 12.67 -13.92
CA TYR A 53 15.15 11.50 -13.93
C TYR A 53 15.43 10.95 -15.34
N CYS A 54 14.44 10.91 -16.23
CA CYS A 54 14.61 10.22 -17.52
C CYS A 54 15.37 11.04 -18.58
N CYS A 55 15.31 12.37 -18.47
CA CYS A 55 15.39 13.21 -19.65
C CYS A 55 16.04 14.57 -19.40
N THR A 56 15.52 15.37 -18.46
CA THR A 56 16.01 16.74 -18.26
C THR A 56 17.22 16.83 -17.33
N HIS A 57 17.40 15.85 -16.43
CA HIS A 57 18.48 15.79 -15.45
C HIS A 57 18.56 17.00 -14.50
N GLN A 58 17.49 17.79 -14.42
CA GLN A 58 17.39 18.97 -13.56
C GLN A 58 17.07 18.58 -12.11
N THR A 59 17.73 19.22 -11.14
CA THR A 59 17.43 19.03 -9.72
C THR A 59 15.97 19.37 -9.42
N ILE A 60 15.31 18.48 -8.69
CA ILE A 60 13.93 18.65 -8.22
C ILE A 60 13.82 18.15 -6.79
N PHE A 61 13.04 18.85 -5.97
CA PHE A 61 12.85 18.52 -4.56
C PHE A 61 11.49 17.86 -4.33
N ASP A 62 11.45 16.84 -3.46
CA ASP A 62 10.21 16.27 -2.94
C ASP A 62 10.33 15.94 -1.46
N ILE A 63 9.17 15.89 -0.80
CA ILE A 63 9.01 15.41 0.56
C ILE A 63 9.06 13.88 0.68
N HIS A 64 8.93 13.13 -0.43
CA HIS A 64 9.01 11.68 -0.46
C HIS A 64 10.32 11.18 -1.07
N PRO A 65 10.83 10.01 -0.64
CA PRO A 65 12.03 9.44 -1.22
C PRO A 65 11.86 9.13 -2.74
N PRO A 66 12.96 8.87 -3.47
CA PRO A 66 12.94 8.89 -4.93
C PRO A 66 12.53 7.55 -5.56
N HIS A 67 12.60 6.43 -4.85
CA HIS A 67 12.64 5.08 -5.44
C HIS A 67 11.48 4.74 -6.36
N SER A 68 10.23 4.95 -5.94
CA SER A 68 9.08 4.68 -6.80
C SER A 68 9.10 5.52 -8.08
N LYS A 69 9.54 6.78 -7.98
CA LYS A 69 9.62 7.72 -9.10
C LYS A 69 10.75 7.34 -10.06
N LEU A 70 11.87 6.85 -9.53
CA LEU A 70 12.99 6.32 -10.34
C LEU A 70 12.55 5.13 -11.18
N VAL A 71 11.77 4.20 -10.60
CA VAL A 71 11.23 3.04 -11.34
C VAL A 71 10.26 3.49 -12.44
N MET A 72 9.34 4.41 -12.12
CA MET A 72 8.42 4.98 -13.11
C MET A 72 9.18 5.68 -14.25
N ALA A 73 10.22 6.46 -13.93
CA ALA A 73 11.04 7.16 -14.91
C ALA A 73 11.81 6.20 -15.82
N TRP A 74 12.35 5.12 -15.23
CA TRP A 74 13.03 4.07 -15.97
C TRP A 74 12.08 3.35 -16.94
N LEU A 75 10.88 2.97 -16.49
CA LEU A 75 9.87 2.36 -17.37
C LEU A 75 9.43 3.29 -18.49
N ALA A 76 9.19 4.57 -18.18
CA ALA A 76 8.86 5.57 -19.19
C ALA A 76 9.97 5.68 -20.24
N LYS A 77 11.24 5.76 -19.80
CA LYS A 77 12.40 5.83 -20.70
C LYS A 77 12.54 4.59 -21.59
N MET A 78 12.36 3.39 -21.03
CA MET A 78 12.38 2.14 -21.79
C MET A 78 11.33 2.08 -22.89
N TRP A 79 10.19 2.73 -22.67
CA TRP A 79 9.10 2.81 -23.64
C TRP A 79 9.24 4.00 -24.61
N GLY A 80 10.43 4.62 -24.68
CA GLY A 80 10.73 5.68 -25.63
C GLY A 80 10.25 7.07 -25.22
N TYR A 81 9.88 7.30 -23.96
CA TYR A 81 9.54 8.64 -23.48
C TYR A 81 10.75 9.59 -23.59
N ASP A 82 10.54 10.75 -24.20
CA ASP A 82 11.58 11.74 -24.51
C ASP A 82 11.62 12.93 -23.54
N GLY A 83 10.67 13.00 -22.59
CA GLY A 83 10.62 14.03 -21.56
C GLY A 83 10.04 15.38 -22.00
N ARG A 84 9.48 15.48 -23.22
CA ARG A 84 8.95 16.75 -23.76
C ARG A 84 7.62 17.16 -23.16
N PHE A 85 6.87 16.23 -22.58
CA PHE A 85 5.56 16.53 -22.01
C PHE A 85 5.71 17.24 -20.66
N ALA A 86 5.26 18.50 -20.57
CA ALA A 86 5.25 19.26 -19.32
C ALA A 86 3.99 18.94 -18.51
N PHE A 87 4.16 18.27 -17.37
CA PHE A 87 3.06 17.96 -16.45
C PHE A 87 2.64 19.20 -15.64
N GLU A 88 1.60 19.91 -16.08
CA GLU A 88 1.22 21.20 -15.49
C GLU A 88 -0.09 21.16 -14.72
N SER A 89 -1.10 20.46 -15.23
CA SER A 89 -2.45 20.48 -14.66
C SER A 89 -3.21 19.17 -14.83
N ILE A 90 -4.20 18.94 -13.97
CA ILE A 90 -5.15 17.84 -14.09
C ILE A 90 -6.02 18.07 -15.32
N GLY A 91 -6.26 17.01 -16.10
CA GLY A 91 -7.03 17.08 -17.36
C GLY A 91 -6.20 17.42 -18.59
N GLN A 92 -4.91 17.71 -18.43
CA GLN A 92 -4.01 17.91 -19.58
C GLN A 92 -3.88 16.60 -20.38
N ALA A 93 -4.02 16.67 -21.70
CA ALA A 93 -3.98 15.50 -22.59
C ALA A 93 -2.58 14.89 -22.66
N LEU A 94 -2.48 13.57 -22.49
CA LEU A 94 -1.23 12.79 -22.51
C LEU A 94 -1.02 12.17 -23.91
N ASP A 95 -1.05 12.99 -24.95
CA ASP A 95 -1.09 12.54 -26.35
C ASP A 95 0.28 12.12 -26.90
N THR A 96 1.36 12.53 -26.23
CA THR A 96 2.75 12.42 -26.73
C THR A 96 3.64 11.44 -25.96
N GLY A 97 3.11 10.74 -24.95
CA GLY A 97 3.91 9.85 -24.09
C GLY A 97 3.40 8.41 -24.03
N PRO A 98 4.23 7.46 -23.55
CA PRO A 98 3.80 6.08 -23.35
C PRO A 98 2.88 6.00 -22.12
N LEU A 99 1.59 6.32 -22.32
CA LEU A 99 0.52 6.31 -21.31
C LEU A 99 0.56 5.08 -20.41
N LEU A 100 0.74 3.91 -21.03
CA LEU A 100 0.85 2.64 -20.32
C LEU A 100 2.04 2.66 -19.35
N ALA A 101 3.21 3.11 -19.78
CA ALA A 101 4.43 3.07 -18.99
C ALA A 101 4.36 3.94 -17.72
N PHE A 102 3.66 5.08 -17.76
CA PHE A 102 3.47 5.93 -16.58
C PHE A 102 2.66 5.26 -15.48
N ARG A 103 1.69 4.41 -15.85
CA ARG A 103 0.77 3.74 -14.91
C ARG A 103 1.12 2.27 -14.67
N LEU A 104 2.09 1.72 -15.40
CA LEU A 104 2.46 0.31 -15.36
C LEU A 104 2.98 -0.13 -13.99
N TRP A 105 3.94 0.62 -13.41
CA TRP A 105 4.50 0.26 -12.09
C TRP A 105 3.43 0.23 -10.98
N PRO A 106 2.62 1.29 -10.79
CA PRO A 106 1.46 1.26 -9.90
C PRO A 106 0.54 0.05 -10.13
N ALA A 107 0.21 -0.27 -11.38
CA ALA A 107 -0.71 -1.36 -11.70
C ALA A 107 -0.13 -2.73 -11.35
N ILE A 108 1.18 -2.93 -11.59
CA ILE A 108 1.90 -4.15 -11.19
C ILE A 108 1.90 -4.29 -9.67
N VAL A 109 2.29 -3.25 -8.92
CA VAL A 109 2.32 -3.34 -7.46
C VAL A 109 0.92 -3.55 -6.89
N GLY A 110 -0.09 -2.87 -7.45
CA GLY A 110 -1.49 -3.03 -7.07
C GLY A 110 -2.00 -4.45 -7.28
N THR A 111 -1.62 -5.08 -8.40
CA THR A 111 -2.01 -6.46 -8.71
C THR A 111 -1.56 -7.44 -7.62
N LEU A 112 -0.39 -7.20 -7.03
CA LEU A 112 0.23 -8.08 -6.04
C LEU A 112 -0.29 -7.89 -4.61
N ILE A 113 -0.88 -6.74 -4.26
CA ILE A 113 -1.40 -6.45 -2.92
C ILE A 113 -2.36 -7.55 -2.41
N PRO A 114 -3.47 -7.88 -3.12
CA PRO A 114 -4.40 -8.90 -2.65
C PRO A 114 -3.79 -10.31 -2.64
N VAL A 115 -2.84 -10.59 -3.54
CA VAL A 115 -2.14 -11.88 -3.60
C VAL A 115 -1.25 -12.07 -2.36
N VAL A 116 -0.45 -11.06 -2.01
CA VAL A 116 0.40 -11.09 -0.81
C VAL A 116 -0.47 -11.10 0.46
N GLY A 117 -1.59 -10.36 0.46
CA GLY A 117 -2.57 -10.39 1.54
C GLY A 117 -3.15 -11.81 1.77
N PHE A 118 -3.53 -12.51 0.71
CA PHE A 118 -3.97 -13.91 0.78
C PHE A 118 -2.90 -14.83 1.38
N VAL A 119 -1.67 -14.74 0.86
CA VAL A 119 -0.55 -15.57 1.33
C VAL A 119 -0.26 -15.31 2.80
N LEU A 120 -0.28 -14.05 3.23
CA LEU A 120 -0.08 -13.66 4.63
C LEU A 120 -1.17 -14.26 5.54
N LEU A 121 -2.44 -14.17 5.14
CA LEU A 121 -3.56 -14.78 5.88
C LEU A 121 -3.39 -16.31 5.99
N ARG A 122 -2.96 -16.97 4.90
CA ARG A 122 -2.67 -18.41 4.91
C ARG A 122 -1.50 -18.77 5.80
N VAL A 123 -0.44 -17.96 5.81
CA VAL A 123 0.66 -18.10 6.78
C VAL A 123 0.07 -18.04 8.19
N TRP A 124 -0.78 -17.07 8.52
CA TRP A 124 -1.42 -16.99 9.85
C TRP A 124 -2.45 -18.10 10.18
N GLY A 125 -2.67 -19.06 9.26
CA GLY A 125 -3.55 -20.20 9.47
C GLY A 125 -5.04 -19.88 9.29
N VAL A 126 -5.38 -18.75 8.67
CA VAL A 126 -6.76 -18.36 8.35
C VAL A 126 -7.30 -19.29 7.27
N ARG A 127 -8.43 -19.96 7.50
CA ARG A 127 -9.03 -20.94 6.55
C ARG A 127 -9.11 -20.39 5.13
N VAL A 128 -8.83 -21.22 4.11
CA VAL A 128 -8.73 -20.80 2.70
C VAL A 128 -9.91 -19.94 2.24
N ALA A 129 -11.15 -20.30 2.58
CA ALA A 129 -12.34 -19.55 2.19
C ALA A 129 -12.37 -18.11 2.78
N TRP A 130 -11.97 -17.95 4.05
CA TRP A 130 -11.88 -16.63 4.68
C TRP A 130 -10.68 -15.85 4.17
N ALA A 131 -9.52 -16.51 4.00
CA ALA A 131 -8.34 -15.89 3.42
C ALA A 131 -8.63 -15.35 2.00
N PHE A 132 -9.34 -16.13 1.18
CA PHE A 132 -9.80 -15.72 -0.14
C PHE A 132 -10.76 -14.54 -0.06
N THR A 133 -11.71 -14.55 0.88
CA THR A 133 -12.65 -13.43 1.10
C THR A 133 -11.91 -12.14 1.45
N GLY A 134 -10.92 -12.18 2.35
CA GLY A 134 -10.10 -11.01 2.69
C GLY A 134 -9.28 -10.49 1.51
N ALA A 135 -8.76 -11.38 0.68
CA ALA A 135 -8.05 -11.00 -0.54
C ALA A 135 -8.97 -10.42 -1.62
N VAL A 136 -10.20 -10.94 -1.75
CA VAL A 136 -11.25 -10.34 -2.59
C VAL A 136 -11.62 -8.95 -2.08
N ALA A 137 -11.71 -8.74 -0.77
CA ALA A 137 -11.96 -7.41 -0.20
C ALA A 137 -10.84 -6.40 -0.57
N LEU A 138 -9.58 -6.83 -0.56
CA LEU A 138 -8.46 -6.00 -1.03
C LEU A 138 -8.49 -5.76 -2.55
N ALA A 139 -8.86 -6.77 -3.35
CA ALA A 139 -8.91 -6.67 -4.81
C ALA A 139 -10.09 -5.84 -5.32
N LEU A 140 -11.22 -5.84 -4.60
CA LEU A 140 -12.45 -5.13 -4.93
C LEU A 140 -12.60 -3.80 -4.17
N ASP A 141 -11.54 -3.31 -3.52
CA ASP A 141 -11.56 -1.98 -2.95
C ASP A 141 -11.27 -0.92 -4.03
N ASN A 142 -12.26 -0.08 -4.28
CA ASN A 142 -12.20 1.00 -5.26
C ASN A 142 -11.13 2.05 -4.95
N GLY A 143 -10.82 2.29 -3.68
CA GLY A 143 -9.79 3.24 -3.26
C GLY A 143 -8.40 2.73 -3.58
N ILE A 144 -8.10 1.47 -3.22
CA ILE A 144 -6.85 0.80 -3.60
C ILE A 144 -6.70 0.82 -5.13
N LEU A 145 -7.72 0.35 -5.88
CA LEU A 145 -7.69 0.31 -7.34
C LEU A 145 -7.45 1.68 -7.97
N THR A 146 -8.11 2.73 -7.49
CA THR A 146 -7.91 4.09 -8.03
C THR A 146 -6.47 4.54 -7.82
N GLN A 147 -5.92 4.33 -6.62
CA GLN A 147 -4.56 4.77 -6.29
C GLN A 147 -3.46 3.95 -6.97
N THR A 148 -3.72 2.67 -7.26
CA THR A 148 -2.75 1.77 -7.90
C THR A 148 -2.88 1.75 -9.41
N ARG A 149 -3.78 2.52 -10.02
CA ARG A 149 -3.92 2.62 -11.48
C ARG A 149 -3.44 3.95 -12.05
N ILE A 150 -2.97 4.86 -11.19
CA ILE A 150 -2.44 6.17 -11.54
C ILE A 150 -0.96 6.23 -11.15
N MET A 151 -0.20 7.18 -11.69
CA MET A 151 1.21 7.40 -11.31
C MET A 151 1.34 7.89 -9.87
N ALA A 152 1.16 7.01 -8.88
CA ALA A 152 1.22 7.30 -7.44
C ALA A 152 2.10 6.29 -6.69
N LEU A 153 2.55 6.67 -5.49
CA LEU A 153 3.54 5.91 -4.71
C LEU A 153 2.89 4.91 -3.73
N ASP A 154 1.60 5.08 -3.43
CA ASP A 154 0.93 4.38 -2.33
C ASP A 154 0.85 2.87 -2.56
N GLY A 155 0.70 2.41 -3.80
CA GLY A 155 0.72 0.97 -4.11
C GLY A 155 2.00 0.26 -3.64
N GLN A 156 3.16 0.91 -3.83
CA GLN A 156 4.45 0.38 -3.37
C GLN A 156 4.54 0.37 -1.84
N LEU A 157 4.01 1.40 -1.17
CA LEU A 157 3.93 1.47 0.28
C LEU A 157 3.11 0.32 0.86
N LEU A 158 1.93 0.04 0.28
CA LEU A 158 1.04 -1.04 0.73
C LEU A 158 1.66 -2.43 0.50
N LEU A 159 2.14 -2.68 -0.72
CA LEU A 159 2.76 -3.97 -1.07
C LEU A 159 4.01 -4.23 -0.24
N GLY A 160 4.89 -3.24 -0.10
CA GLY A 160 6.09 -3.33 0.72
C GLY A 160 5.75 -3.68 2.17
N SER A 161 4.76 -2.99 2.75
CA SER A 161 4.34 -3.22 4.14
C SER A 161 3.86 -4.66 4.38
N LEU A 162 3.05 -5.19 3.45
CA LEU A 162 2.58 -6.58 3.50
C LEU A 162 3.72 -7.59 3.35
N LEU A 163 4.64 -7.35 2.40
CA LEU A 163 5.82 -8.19 2.19
C LEU A 163 6.76 -8.19 3.41
N THR A 164 6.96 -7.03 4.04
CA THR A 164 7.76 -6.91 5.26
C THR A 164 7.22 -7.79 6.37
N VAL A 165 5.90 -7.76 6.63
CA VAL A 165 5.27 -8.61 7.65
C VAL A 165 5.29 -10.09 7.22
N LEU A 166 5.03 -10.39 5.95
CA LEU A 166 5.06 -11.76 5.43
C LEU A 166 6.45 -12.40 5.59
N PHE A 167 7.51 -11.75 5.11
CA PHE A 167 8.86 -12.28 5.24
C PHE A 167 9.29 -12.37 6.69
N PHE A 168 8.83 -11.46 7.56
CA PHE A 168 9.10 -11.55 8.99
C PHE A 168 8.45 -12.78 9.63
N GLU A 169 7.19 -13.10 9.29
CA GLU A 169 6.54 -14.33 9.76
C GLU A 169 7.23 -15.59 9.22
N LEU A 170 7.64 -15.59 7.94
CA LEU A 170 8.40 -16.70 7.36
C LEU A 170 9.76 -16.86 8.04
N MET A 171 10.43 -15.77 8.40
CA MET A 171 11.67 -15.78 9.19
C MET A 171 11.45 -16.45 10.55
N LEU A 172 10.39 -16.09 11.28
CA LEU A 172 10.11 -16.66 12.60
C LEU A 172 9.75 -18.16 12.55
N ARG A 173 9.21 -18.64 11.42
CA ARG A 173 8.79 -20.04 11.23
C ARG A 173 9.87 -20.92 10.62
N ALA A 174 10.86 -20.32 9.97
CA ALA A 174 11.94 -21.06 9.33
C ALA A 174 12.80 -21.80 10.36
N ARG A 175 13.13 -23.06 10.03
CA ARG A 175 13.96 -23.92 10.89
C ARG A 175 15.46 -23.75 10.64
N PRO A 176 16.00 -23.99 9.42
CA PRO A 176 17.44 -23.82 9.24
C PRO A 176 17.81 -22.33 9.32
N ALA A 177 18.91 -22.04 10.01
CA ALA A 177 19.41 -20.68 10.19
C ALA A 177 19.61 -19.94 8.85
N SER A 178 20.05 -20.65 7.81
CA SER A 178 20.20 -20.11 6.45
C SER A 178 18.89 -19.53 5.90
N ARG A 179 17.75 -20.21 6.10
CA ARG A 179 16.45 -19.69 5.67
C ARG A 179 16.00 -18.53 6.53
N GLN A 180 16.28 -18.54 7.84
CA GLN A 180 15.97 -17.38 8.68
C GLN A 180 16.76 -16.14 8.22
N ILE A 181 18.04 -16.31 7.90
CA ILE A 181 18.91 -15.23 7.40
C ILE A 181 18.44 -14.74 6.03
N LEU A 182 18.06 -15.64 5.12
CA LEU A 182 17.45 -15.28 3.83
C LEU A 182 16.16 -14.46 4.02
N TYR A 183 15.25 -14.91 4.89
CA TYR A 183 14.03 -14.15 5.14
C TYR A 183 14.32 -12.81 5.85
N ALA A 184 15.34 -12.73 6.71
CA ALA A 184 15.76 -11.46 7.28
C ALA A 184 16.29 -10.48 6.21
N PHE A 185 17.06 -10.98 5.23
CA PHE A 185 17.48 -10.22 4.06
C PHE A 185 16.26 -9.71 3.26
N LEU A 186 15.28 -10.58 3.00
CA LEU A 186 14.03 -10.21 2.31
C LEU A 186 13.17 -9.22 3.11
N VAL A 187 13.14 -9.31 4.45
CA VAL A 187 12.53 -8.29 5.32
C VAL A 187 13.20 -6.94 5.10
N GLY A 188 14.53 -6.90 5.04
CA GLY A 188 15.29 -5.67 4.78
C GLY A 188 14.95 -5.04 3.43
N LEU A 189 14.90 -5.85 2.36
CA LEU A 189 14.50 -5.37 1.03
C LEU A 189 13.05 -4.84 1.01
N ALA A 190 12.10 -5.59 1.56
CA ALA A 190 10.71 -5.17 1.61
C ALA A 190 10.51 -3.91 2.46
N LEU A 191 11.23 -3.80 3.59
CA LEU A 191 11.20 -2.61 4.44
C LEU A 191 11.79 -1.40 3.71
N ALA A 192 12.89 -1.56 2.98
CA ALA A 192 13.45 -0.49 2.16
C ALA A 192 12.48 -0.05 1.06
N MET A 193 11.82 -0.99 0.36
CA MET A 193 10.76 -0.68 -0.62
C MET A 193 9.61 0.12 0.01
N THR A 194 9.26 -0.17 1.26
CA THR A 194 8.19 0.50 2.01
C THR A 194 8.56 1.92 2.40
N VAL A 195 9.68 2.10 3.11
CA VAL A 195 10.14 3.41 3.62
C VAL A 195 10.53 4.33 2.46
N SER A 196 11.07 3.77 1.38
CA SER A 196 11.43 4.52 0.17
C SER A 196 10.26 4.94 -0.71
N ALA A 197 9.05 4.39 -0.50
CA ALA A 197 7.85 4.92 -1.13
C ALA A 197 7.39 6.18 -0.39
N LYS A 198 7.18 6.08 0.93
CA LYS A 198 6.82 7.18 1.84
C LYS A 198 7.29 6.89 3.26
N PHE A 199 7.67 7.94 4.02
CA PHE A 199 8.08 7.79 5.43
C PHE A 199 6.97 7.30 6.37
N THR A 200 5.71 7.41 5.98
CA THR A 200 4.59 6.77 6.69
C THR A 200 4.74 5.25 6.77
N GLY A 201 5.56 4.65 5.89
CA GLY A 201 5.99 3.27 5.94
C GLY A 201 6.75 2.87 7.21
N LEU A 202 7.31 3.82 7.97
CA LEU A 202 7.95 3.53 9.25
C LEU A 202 6.97 2.87 10.26
N ALA A 203 5.66 3.06 10.11
CA ALA A 203 4.65 2.38 10.92
C ALA A 203 4.80 0.84 10.91
N VAL A 204 5.27 0.24 9.81
CA VAL A 204 5.48 -1.22 9.74
C VAL A 204 6.58 -1.69 10.68
N THR A 205 7.57 -0.84 10.99
CA THR A 205 8.64 -1.19 11.94
C THR A 205 8.10 -1.36 13.36
N ALA A 206 7.12 -0.54 13.75
CA ALA A 206 6.42 -0.69 15.03
C ALA A 206 5.65 -2.03 15.07
N ILE A 207 5.03 -2.42 13.97
CA ILE A 207 4.33 -3.72 13.84
C ILE A 207 5.31 -4.88 14.03
N LEU A 208 6.48 -4.83 13.39
CA LEU A 208 7.52 -5.86 13.59
C LEU A 208 8.00 -5.90 15.05
N GLY A 209 8.19 -4.74 15.68
CA GLY A 209 8.57 -4.63 17.08
C GLY A 209 7.54 -5.27 18.01
N PHE A 210 6.25 -4.96 17.83
CA PHE A 210 5.17 -5.57 18.61
C PHE A 210 5.07 -7.07 18.34
N ARG A 211 5.23 -7.51 17.09
CA ARG A 211 5.21 -8.94 16.75
C ARG A 211 6.37 -9.70 17.38
N LEU A 212 7.55 -9.10 17.44
CA LEU A 212 8.73 -9.64 18.09
C LEU A 212 8.52 -9.73 19.60
N PHE A 213 7.94 -8.69 20.21
CA PHE A 213 7.53 -8.72 21.62
C PHE A 213 6.58 -9.89 21.89
N GLN A 214 5.52 -10.04 21.10
CA GLN A 214 4.59 -11.17 21.22
C GLN A 214 5.29 -12.53 21.07
N HIS A 215 6.27 -12.65 20.17
CA HIS A 215 7.03 -13.88 19.97
C HIS A 215 7.77 -14.30 21.26
N PHE A 216 8.48 -13.37 21.90
CA PHE A 216 9.22 -13.66 23.13
C PHE A 216 8.28 -13.92 24.31
N THR A 217 7.22 -13.12 24.47
CA THR A 217 6.25 -13.30 25.56
C THR A 217 5.54 -14.64 25.48
N ILE A 218 5.10 -15.07 24.29
CA ILE A 218 4.36 -16.33 24.11
C ILE A 218 5.27 -17.55 24.22
N SER A 219 6.49 -17.47 23.68
CA SER A 219 7.43 -18.60 23.73
C SER A 219 8.09 -18.79 25.10
N GLY A 220 8.00 -17.80 25.99
CA GLY A 220 8.75 -17.77 27.25
C GLY A 220 10.27 -17.66 27.04
N MET A 221 10.73 -17.51 25.80
CA MET A 221 12.15 -17.42 25.49
C MET A 221 12.65 -16.02 25.80
N LYS A 222 13.76 -15.93 26.53
CA LYS A 222 14.51 -14.68 26.65
C LYS A 222 15.28 -14.43 25.34
N PRO A 223 15.39 -13.18 24.87
CA PRO A 223 16.27 -12.84 23.77
C PRO A 223 17.69 -13.33 24.07
N ARG A 224 18.21 -14.22 23.22
CA ARG A 224 19.60 -14.72 23.31
C ARG A 224 20.39 -14.15 22.15
N TRP A 225 21.41 -13.35 22.47
CA TRP A 225 22.34 -12.89 21.46
C TRP A 225 23.27 -14.05 21.07
N ASN A 226 23.21 -14.46 19.81
CA ASN A 226 24.09 -15.46 19.22
C ASN A 226 24.40 -15.08 17.77
N TRP A 227 25.30 -15.83 17.14
CA TRP A 227 25.71 -15.53 15.77
C TRP A 227 24.54 -15.54 14.78
N VAL A 228 23.52 -16.39 14.97
CA VAL A 228 22.34 -16.45 14.07
C VAL A 228 21.51 -15.18 14.20
N VAL A 229 21.28 -14.69 15.42
CA VAL A 229 20.57 -13.44 15.67
C VAL A 229 21.34 -12.26 15.08
N ALA A 230 22.65 -12.20 15.30
CA ALA A 230 23.52 -11.19 14.70
C ALA A 230 23.46 -11.25 13.16
N ALA A 231 23.58 -12.44 12.57
CA ALA A 231 23.54 -12.64 11.11
C ALA A 231 22.20 -12.21 10.50
N LYS A 232 21.06 -12.50 11.15
CA LYS A 232 19.74 -12.02 10.71
C LYS A 232 19.65 -10.50 10.74
N PHE A 233 20.07 -9.89 11.86
CA PHE A 233 20.07 -8.44 12.00
C PHE A 233 20.96 -7.77 10.96
N THR A 234 22.19 -8.27 10.78
CA THR A 234 23.12 -7.79 9.76
C THR A 234 22.56 -7.96 8.36
N ALA A 235 22.05 -9.13 7.99
CA ALA A 235 21.51 -9.39 6.66
C ALA A 235 20.33 -8.47 6.33
N GLY A 236 19.38 -8.30 7.25
CA GLY A 236 18.26 -7.38 7.07
C GLY A 236 18.70 -5.92 6.99
N THR A 237 19.63 -5.50 7.85
CA THR A 237 20.14 -4.11 7.86
C THR A 237 20.92 -3.80 6.58
N VAL A 238 21.80 -4.71 6.14
CA VAL A 238 22.56 -4.55 4.90
C VAL A 238 21.63 -4.50 3.70
N ALA A 239 20.65 -5.41 3.61
CA ALA A 239 19.66 -5.39 2.53
C ALA A 239 18.88 -4.07 2.48
N PHE A 240 18.43 -3.60 3.65
CA PHE A 240 17.72 -2.32 3.77
C PHE A 240 18.60 -1.15 3.30
N LEU A 241 19.82 -1.03 3.84
CA LEU A 241 20.74 0.06 3.54
C LEU A 241 21.15 0.05 2.06
N LEU A 242 21.43 -1.12 1.50
CA LEU A 242 21.80 -1.24 0.08
C LEU A 242 20.68 -0.74 -0.83
N LEU A 243 19.44 -1.21 -0.66
CA LEU A 243 18.33 -0.76 -1.51
C LEU A 243 17.97 0.71 -1.25
N TYR A 244 17.96 1.13 0.02
CA TYR A 244 17.63 2.51 0.39
C TYR A 244 18.66 3.50 -0.17
N LEU A 245 19.96 3.26 0.06
CA LEU A 245 21.03 4.12 -0.43
C LEU A 245 21.21 4.01 -1.95
N ALA A 246 20.91 2.87 -2.59
CA ALA A 246 20.97 2.75 -4.04
C ALA A 246 20.01 3.72 -4.75
N GLY A 247 18.77 3.86 -4.27
CA GLY A 247 17.84 4.83 -4.86
C GLY A 247 18.31 6.28 -4.68
N TRP A 248 18.89 6.62 -3.52
CA TRP A 248 19.51 7.94 -3.33
C TRP A 248 20.73 8.15 -4.21
N LYS A 249 21.54 7.11 -4.41
CA LYS A 249 22.70 7.16 -5.29
C LYS A 249 22.25 7.43 -6.73
N LEU A 250 21.22 6.74 -7.20
CA LEU A 250 20.62 6.98 -8.52
C LEU A 250 20.02 8.39 -8.63
N HIS A 251 19.35 8.88 -7.59
CA HIS A 251 18.82 10.24 -7.54
C HIS A 251 19.91 11.29 -7.78
N PHE A 252 21.02 11.24 -7.04
CA PHE A 252 22.13 12.19 -7.23
C PHE A 252 22.91 11.96 -8.53
N MET A 253 23.01 10.72 -9.01
CA MET A 253 23.68 10.42 -10.28
C MET A 253 22.93 10.96 -11.49
N TRP A 254 21.60 11.02 -11.45
CA TRP A 254 20.80 11.46 -12.59
C TRP A 254 20.40 12.92 -12.56
N LEU A 255 20.38 13.57 -11.40
CA LEU A 255 20.04 14.99 -11.27
C LEU A 255 21.29 15.85 -11.15
N THR A 256 21.97 16.09 -12.27
CA THR A 256 23.26 16.78 -12.33
C THR A 256 23.17 18.24 -12.78
N LEU A 257 22.04 18.66 -13.34
CA LEU A 257 21.83 20.02 -13.85
C LEU A 257 21.03 20.88 -12.86
N PRO A 258 21.29 22.20 -12.77
CA PRO A 258 20.48 23.10 -11.95
C PRO A 258 19.00 23.07 -12.36
N GLY A 259 18.12 23.11 -11.36
CA GLY A 259 16.68 23.08 -11.54
C GLY A 259 15.95 23.65 -10.32
N PRO A 260 14.60 23.56 -10.28
CA PRO A 260 13.80 24.08 -9.16
C PRO A 260 14.21 23.53 -7.78
N GLY A 261 14.76 22.30 -7.74
CA GLY A 261 15.24 21.67 -6.52
C GLY A 261 16.47 22.35 -5.90
N THR A 262 17.27 23.08 -6.69
CA THR A 262 18.47 23.78 -6.21
C THR A 262 18.13 24.86 -5.15
N ALA A 263 16.90 25.40 -5.18
CA ALA A 263 16.43 26.33 -4.14
C ALA A 263 16.32 25.69 -2.75
N PHE A 264 16.20 24.36 -2.68
CA PHE A 264 16.09 23.61 -1.43
C PHE A 264 17.44 23.08 -0.97
N TYR A 265 18.23 22.53 -1.90
CA TYR A 265 19.53 21.94 -1.60
C TYR A 265 20.40 21.84 -2.86
N ASN A 266 21.68 22.15 -2.74
CA ASN A 266 22.67 21.91 -3.79
C ASN A 266 23.67 20.84 -3.30
N PRO A 267 23.76 19.67 -3.97
CA PRO A 267 24.67 18.60 -3.54
C PRO A 267 26.14 19.04 -3.54
N THR A 268 26.88 18.64 -2.51
CA THR A 268 28.32 18.94 -2.35
C THR A 268 29.21 17.91 -3.06
N GLY A 269 28.65 16.76 -3.44
CA GLY A 269 29.36 15.62 -3.99
C GLY A 269 29.76 14.58 -2.93
N ASN A 270 29.63 14.91 -1.64
CA ASN A 270 29.77 13.96 -0.55
C ASN A 270 28.45 13.22 -0.34
N PHE A 271 28.33 12.02 -0.93
CA PHE A 271 27.08 11.27 -0.95
C PHE A 271 26.40 11.10 0.42
N LEU A 272 27.14 10.74 1.47
CA LEU A 272 26.51 10.50 2.79
C LEU A 272 26.05 11.80 3.44
N GLU A 273 26.80 12.88 3.27
CA GLU A 273 26.43 14.21 3.73
C GLU A 273 25.21 14.73 2.98
N ASP A 274 25.21 14.62 1.65
CA ASP A 274 24.12 15.01 0.77
C ASP A 274 22.82 14.29 1.13
N VAL A 275 22.88 12.97 1.33
CA VAL A 275 21.75 12.19 1.83
C VAL A 275 21.27 12.73 3.18
N ALA A 276 22.18 12.90 4.15
CA ALA A 276 21.81 13.33 5.50
C ALA A 276 21.18 14.73 5.54
N VAL A 277 21.73 15.68 4.79
CA VAL A 277 21.19 17.05 4.71
C VAL A 277 19.84 17.04 4.00
N LEU A 278 19.70 16.33 2.88
CA LEU A 278 18.45 16.27 2.14
C LEU A 278 17.31 15.67 2.99
N HIS A 279 17.59 14.65 3.82
CA HIS A 279 16.59 14.14 4.78
C HIS A 279 16.14 15.19 5.79
N LYS A 280 17.06 16.02 6.32
CA LYS A 280 16.69 17.13 7.21
C LYS A 280 15.82 18.15 6.49
N VAL A 281 16.13 18.46 5.24
CA VAL A 281 15.31 19.37 4.40
C VAL A 281 13.93 18.76 4.16
N MET A 282 13.82 17.47 3.85
CA MET A 282 12.54 16.77 3.68
C MET A 282 11.67 16.83 4.94
N VAL A 283 12.25 16.60 6.13
CA VAL A 283 11.52 16.68 7.40
C VAL A 283 11.03 18.10 7.66
N ARG A 284 11.90 19.11 7.49
CA ARG A 284 11.52 20.53 7.65
C ARG A 284 10.46 20.95 6.65
N ALA A 285 10.57 20.51 5.40
CA ALA A 285 9.58 20.81 4.37
C ALA A 285 8.22 20.17 4.68
N ASN A 286 8.18 18.93 5.18
CA ASN A 286 6.94 18.29 5.63
C ASN A 286 6.25 19.09 6.74
N ASP A 287 7.01 19.55 7.75
CA ASP A 287 6.47 20.35 8.86
C ASP A 287 6.04 21.76 8.42
N GLY A 288 6.72 22.31 7.41
CA GLY A 288 6.46 23.62 6.82
C GLY A 288 5.21 23.71 5.93
N ILE A 289 4.55 22.59 5.59
CA ILE A 289 3.31 22.62 4.80
C ILE A 289 2.17 23.16 5.67
N LYS A 290 1.89 24.46 5.54
CA LYS A 290 0.76 25.13 6.23
C LYS A 290 -0.47 25.33 5.34
N THR A 291 -0.37 25.00 4.05
CA THR A 291 -1.47 25.15 3.09
C THR A 291 -2.51 24.06 3.28
N VAL A 292 -3.78 24.47 3.42
CA VAL A 292 -4.92 23.57 3.48
C VAL A 292 -5.52 23.47 2.07
N HIS A 293 -5.42 22.30 1.45
CA HIS A 293 -6.03 22.06 0.15
C HIS A 293 -7.56 21.91 0.30
N PRO A 294 -8.40 22.42 -0.63
CA PRO A 294 -9.86 22.27 -0.52
C PRO A 294 -10.33 20.82 -0.39
N TRP A 295 -9.63 19.88 -1.02
CA TRP A 295 -9.89 18.44 -0.94
C TRP A 295 -9.15 17.71 0.19
N SER A 296 -8.47 18.45 1.08
CA SER A 296 -7.88 17.86 2.28
C SER A 296 -8.98 17.39 3.24
N SER A 297 -8.72 16.31 3.96
CA SER A 297 -9.68 15.64 4.84
C SER A 297 -9.05 15.38 6.21
N PRO A 298 -9.83 15.52 7.29
CA PRO A 298 -9.33 15.23 8.62
C PRO A 298 -9.13 13.72 8.81
N TRP A 299 -8.09 13.34 9.55
CA TRP A 299 -7.74 11.95 9.79
C TRP A 299 -8.90 11.12 10.33
N TRP A 300 -9.66 11.65 11.29
CA TRP A 300 -10.77 10.97 11.94
C TRP A 300 -11.95 10.67 11.00
N GLY A 301 -12.08 11.41 9.88
CA GLY A 301 -13.16 11.23 8.91
C GLY A 301 -12.91 10.09 7.93
N TRP A 302 -11.67 9.59 7.82
CA TRP A 302 -11.31 8.63 6.79
C TRP A 302 -12.05 7.29 6.87
N PRO A 303 -12.23 6.65 8.04
CA PRO A 303 -12.95 5.38 8.12
C PRO A 303 -14.39 5.46 7.59
N PHE A 304 -14.97 6.66 7.55
CA PHE A 304 -16.32 6.92 7.06
C PHE A 304 -16.35 7.48 5.63
N MET A 305 -15.19 7.68 4.99
CA MET A 305 -15.07 8.28 3.66
C MET A 305 -15.72 9.66 3.55
N THR A 306 -15.71 10.46 4.62
CA THR A 306 -16.49 11.72 4.70
C THR A 306 -16.15 12.72 3.59
N LYS A 307 -14.93 12.66 3.05
CA LYS A 307 -14.47 13.60 2.03
C LYS A 307 -13.73 12.90 0.89
N PRO A 308 -14.46 12.36 -0.11
CA PRO A 308 -13.88 11.80 -1.32
C PRO A 308 -13.02 12.84 -2.05
N ILE A 309 -11.99 12.37 -2.76
CA ILE A 309 -11.09 13.27 -3.50
C ILE A 309 -11.44 13.17 -4.96
N TYR A 310 -11.62 14.32 -5.58
CA TYR A 310 -11.83 14.43 -7.01
C TYR A 310 -10.50 14.23 -7.75
N TYR A 311 -10.42 13.22 -8.62
CA TYR A 311 -9.19 12.85 -9.32
C TYR A 311 -9.12 13.38 -10.75
N TRP A 312 -10.26 13.38 -11.45
CA TRP A 312 -10.34 13.83 -12.85
C TRP A 312 -11.80 13.99 -13.32
N VAL A 313 -12.04 14.89 -14.30
CA VAL A 313 -13.33 15.11 -15.00
C VAL A 313 -13.04 15.43 -16.45
N ASN A 314 -13.94 14.98 -17.30
CA ASN A 314 -14.19 15.60 -18.59
C ASN A 314 -15.71 15.72 -18.82
N ASN A 315 -16.12 16.13 -20.02
CA ASN A 315 -17.54 16.36 -20.34
C ASN A 315 -18.44 15.11 -20.21
N GLY A 316 -17.90 13.89 -20.12
CA GLY A 316 -18.68 12.65 -20.06
C GLY A 316 -18.23 11.62 -19.02
N ALA A 317 -17.18 11.89 -18.25
CA ALA A 317 -16.59 10.93 -17.32
C ALA A 317 -15.95 11.62 -16.11
N VAL A 318 -16.04 10.99 -14.94
CA VAL A 318 -15.39 11.42 -13.69
C VAL A 318 -14.63 10.28 -13.03
N ILE A 319 -13.50 10.61 -12.41
CA ILE A 319 -12.80 9.70 -11.49
C ILE A 319 -12.75 10.34 -10.11
N TYR A 320 -13.22 9.59 -9.12
CA TYR A 320 -13.15 9.93 -7.71
C TYR A 320 -12.35 8.87 -6.95
N PHE A 321 -11.51 9.35 -6.05
CA PHE A 321 -10.99 8.52 -4.99
C PHE A 321 -12.04 8.37 -3.89
N VAL A 322 -12.70 7.21 -3.92
CA VAL A 322 -13.59 6.72 -2.88
C VAL A 322 -13.42 5.21 -2.77
N GLY A 323 -13.53 4.70 -1.54
CA GLY A 323 -13.43 3.28 -1.24
C GLY A 323 -14.69 2.50 -1.58
N ASN A 324 -14.58 1.17 -1.54
CA ASN A 324 -15.78 0.32 -1.54
C ASN A 324 -16.47 0.44 -0.16
N PRO A 325 -17.73 0.91 -0.07
CA PRO A 325 -18.41 1.12 1.22
C PRO A 325 -18.50 -0.14 2.08
N VAL A 326 -18.61 -1.32 1.45
CA VAL A 326 -18.64 -2.60 2.17
C VAL A 326 -17.25 -2.95 2.71
N VAL A 327 -16.18 -2.60 2.00
CA VAL A 327 -14.81 -2.78 2.51
C VAL A 327 -14.56 -1.80 3.66
N TRP A 328 -14.86 -0.52 3.50
CA TRP A 328 -14.52 0.51 4.49
C TRP A 328 -15.44 0.44 5.72
N TRP A 329 -16.74 0.70 5.52
CA TRP A 329 -17.72 0.72 6.61
C TRP A 329 -18.01 -0.69 7.13
N GLY A 330 -18.13 -1.67 6.22
CA GLY A 330 -18.40 -3.05 6.60
C GLY A 330 -17.27 -3.66 7.41
N SER A 331 -16.00 -3.45 7.04
CA SER A 331 -14.86 -3.97 7.84
C SER A 331 -14.74 -3.26 9.18
N LEU A 332 -15.00 -1.95 9.24
CA LEU A 332 -15.01 -1.19 10.50
C LEU A 332 -16.12 -1.71 11.44
N ALA A 333 -17.37 -1.75 10.96
CA ALA A 333 -18.51 -2.19 11.74
C ALA A 333 -18.35 -3.64 12.20
N ALA A 334 -17.96 -4.55 11.28
CA ALA A 334 -17.75 -5.95 11.60
C ALA A 334 -16.62 -6.13 12.62
N THR A 335 -15.49 -5.41 12.47
CA THR A 335 -14.39 -5.46 13.45
C THR A 335 -14.85 -5.00 14.82
N VAL A 336 -15.53 -3.86 14.93
CA VAL A 336 -16.00 -3.33 16.22
C VAL A 336 -16.94 -4.32 16.91
N LEU A 337 -17.93 -4.84 16.18
CA LEU A 337 -18.88 -5.83 16.71
C LEU A 337 -18.18 -7.12 17.15
N MET A 338 -17.29 -7.66 16.32
CA MET A 338 -16.58 -8.89 16.61
C MET A 338 -15.61 -8.75 17.79
N LEU A 339 -14.88 -7.62 17.89
CA LEU A 339 -14.03 -7.34 19.04
C LEU A 339 -14.86 -7.23 20.33
N GLY A 340 -16.03 -6.59 20.28
CA GLY A 340 -16.99 -6.55 21.38
C GLY A 340 -17.47 -7.94 21.81
N GLN A 341 -17.79 -8.82 20.85
CA GLN A 341 -18.18 -10.21 21.13
C GLN A 341 -17.04 -11.04 21.74
N PHE A 342 -15.80 -10.87 21.27
CA PHE A 342 -14.64 -11.53 21.88
C PHE A 342 -14.40 -11.03 23.31
N ALA A 343 -14.52 -9.71 23.55
CA ALA A 343 -14.42 -9.13 24.88
C ALA A 343 -15.52 -9.65 25.82
N ALA A 344 -16.78 -9.65 25.38
CA ALA A 344 -17.92 -10.10 26.18
C ALA A 344 -17.88 -11.62 26.47
N SER A 345 -17.39 -12.42 25.54
CA SER A 345 -17.30 -13.88 25.73
C SER A 345 -16.05 -14.34 26.48
N GLY A 346 -15.08 -13.45 26.73
CA GLY A 346 -13.78 -13.80 27.31
C GLY A 346 -12.92 -14.72 26.43
N ARG A 347 -13.37 -15.04 25.21
CA ARG A 347 -12.63 -15.93 24.30
C ARG A 347 -11.43 -15.20 23.71
N SER A 348 -10.32 -15.92 23.55
CA SER A 348 -9.16 -15.37 22.85
C SER A 348 -9.48 -15.14 21.38
N ARG A 349 -9.27 -13.91 20.91
CA ARG A 349 -9.23 -13.55 19.48
C ARG A 349 -7.95 -14.03 18.79
N GLY A 350 -6.92 -14.31 19.60
CA GLY A 350 -5.63 -14.85 19.19
C GLY A 350 -4.62 -13.79 18.75
N LEU A 351 -3.34 -14.17 18.86
CA LEU A 351 -2.13 -13.38 18.57
C LEU A 351 -2.25 -12.44 17.36
N TYR A 352 -2.66 -12.97 16.21
CA TYR A 352 -2.67 -12.21 14.96
C TYR A 352 -3.77 -11.14 14.91
N ALA A 353 -4.88 -11.35 15.62
CA ALA A 353 -5.88 -10.29 15.78
C ALA A 353 -5.31 -9.14 16.65
N ASP A 354 -4.59 -9.46 17.72
CA ASP A 354 -3.91 -8.44 18.55
C ASP A 354 -2.85 -7.66 17.75
N LEU A 355 -2.06 -8.36 16.94
CA LEU A 355 -1.08 -7.74 16.04
C LEU A 355 -1.74 -6.75 15.08
N LEU A 356 -2.87 -7.13 14.48
CA LEU A 356 -3.56 -6.33 13.48
C LEU A 356 -4.31 -5.14 14.09
N VAL A 357 -4.83 -5.27 15.32
CA VAL A 357 -5.34 -4.12 16.09
C VAL A 357 -4.21 -3.12 16.32
N PHE A 358 -3.05 -3.57 16.78
CA PHE A 358 -1.89 -2.71 16.95
C PHE A 358 -1.44 -2.11 15.62
N GLY A 359 -1.41 -2.89 14.54
CA GLY A 359 -1.01 -2.40 13.22
C GLY A 359 -1.95 -1.34 12.66
N TRP A 360 -3.26 -1.49 12.86
CA TRP A 360 -4.22 -0.45 12.52
C TRP A 360 -3.96 0.85 13.30
N ILE A 361 -3.75 0.76 14.62
CA ILE A 361 -3.43 1.92 15.47
C ILE A 361 -2.10 2.57 15.03
N ALA A 362 -1.04 1.78 14.86
CA ALA A 362 0.29 2.27 14.49
C ALA A 362 0.32 2.93 13.12
N ALA A 363 -0.51 2.47 12.17
CA ALA A 363 -0.63 3.07 10.85
C ALA A 363 -1.55 4.29 10.81
N TYR A 364 -2.47 4.44 11.78
CA TYR A 364 -3.53 5.45 11.75
C TYR A 364 -3.34 6.58 12.74
N LEU A 365 -3.09 6.27 14.01
CA LEU A 365 -3.04 7.25 15.09
C LEU A 365 -1.94 8.32 14.94
N PRO A 366 -0.76 8.05 14.34
CA PRO A 366 0.24 9.10 14.12
C PRO A 366 -0.27 10.29 13.29
N TYR A 367 -1.27 10.10 12.43
CA TYR A 367 -1.87 11.18 11.66
C TYR A 367 -2.63 12.19 12.52
N ALA A 368 -3.03 11.82 13.75
CA ALA A 368 -3.65 12.76 14.69
C ALA A 368 -2.69 13.88 15.13
N LEU A 369 -1.38 13.66 14.98
CA LEU A 369 -0.33 14.62 15.32
C LEU A 369 0.12 15.47 14.11
N VAL A 370 -0.41 15.19 12.92
CA VAL A 370 -0.01 15.86 11.69
C VAL A 370 -0.92 17.06 11.42
N SER A 371 -0.32 18.26 11.41
CA SER A 371 -1.04 19.54 11.28
C SER A 371 -1.21 20.03 9.84
N ARG A 372 -0.48 19.45 8.87
CA ARG A 372 -0.58 19.80 7.45
C ARG A 372 -1.83 19.23 6.78
N GLY A 373 -2.12 19.69 5.56
CA GLY A 373 -3.14 19.08 4.71
C GLY A 373 -2.90 17.57 4.52
N LEU A 374 -3.91 16.77 4.89
CA LEU A 374 -3.96 15.33 4.68
C LEU A 374 -5.12 14.97 3.74
N PHE A 375 -5.10 13.76 3.22
CA PHE A 375 -6.02 13.30 2.18
C PHE A 375 -6.50 11.89 2.47
N LEU A 376 -7.70 11.53 2.00
CA LEU A 376 -8.35 10.24 2.25
C LEU A 376 -7.47 9.03 1.91
N TYR A 377 -6.62 9.11 0.87
CA TYR A 377 -5.70 8.02 0.50
C TYR A 377 -4.66 7.69 1.58
N HIS A 378 -4.40 8.59 2.55
CA HIS A 378 -3.54 8.29 3.70
C HIS A 378 -4.10 7.19 4.61
N TYR A 379 -5.40 6.87 4.49
CA TYR A 379 -6.05 5.77 5.20
C TYR A 379 -5.86 4.40 4.54
N LEU A 380 -5.31 4.33 3.32
CA LEU A 380 -5.11 3.03 2.66
C LEU A 380 -4.22 2.06 3.47
N PRO A 381 -3.09 2.48 4.07
CA PRO A 381 -2.32 1.57 4.92
C PRO A 381 -3.09 1.07 6.15
N PRO A 382 -3.76 1.93 6.97
CA PRO A 382 -4.70 1.47 7.99
C PRO A 382 -5.78 0.52 7.47
N LEU A 383 -6.41 0.82 6.34
CA LEU A 383 -7.47 0.02 5.75
C LEU A 383 -7.01 -1.41 5.46
N VAL A 384 -5.81 -1.59 4.90
CA VAL A 384 -5.26 -2.93 4.64
C VAL A 384 -5.17 -3.74 5.94
N TRP A 385 -4.68 -3.15 7.04
CA TRP A 385 -4.64 -3.83 8.34
C TRP A 385 -6.03 -4.13 8.89
N LEU A 386 -7.00 -3.22 8.70
CA LEU A 386 -8.39 -3.43 9.10
C LEU A 386 -9.06 -4.59 8.35
N VAL A 387 -8.83 -4.69 7.03
CA VAL A 387 -9.37 -5.79 6.21
C VAL A 387 -8.78 -7.13 6.65
N LEU A 388 -7.47 -7.19 6.89
CA LEU A 388 -6.81 -8.38 7.44
C LEU A 388 -7.36 -8.73 8.83
N LEU A 389 -7.54 -7.74 9.71
CA LEU A 389 -8.10 -7.92 11.06
C LEU A 389 -9.49 -8.53 10.99
N THR A 390 -10.38 -7.90 10.21
CA THR A 390 -11.75 -8.35 9.98
C THR A 390 -11.78 -9.80 9.51
N THR A 391 -10.88 -10.15 8.58
CA THR A 391 -10.78 -11.51 8.03
C THR A 391 -10.33 -12.53 9.06
N VAL A 392 -9.32 -12.20 9.87
CA VAL A 392 -8.85 -13.06 10.97
C VAL A 392 -9.95 -13.28 12.01
N LEU A 393 -10.68 -12.22 12.37
CA LEU A 393 -11.80 -12.30 13.33
C LEU A 393 -12.93 -13.18 12.79
N PHE A 394 -13.34 -13.02 11.53
CA PHE A 394 -14.35 -13.90 10.91
C PHE A 394 -13.92 -15.37 10.91
N SER A 395 -12.65 -15.65 10.58
CA SER A 395 -12.14 -17.03 10.60
C SER A 395 -12.08 -17.65 12.01
N ARG A 396 -12.18 -16.83 13.06
CA ARG A 396 -12.17 -17.26 14.48
C ARG A 396 -13.57 -17.22 15.10
N MET A 397 -14.55 -16.63 14.42
CA MET A 397 -15.92 -16.64 14.90
C MET A 397 -16.51 -18.05 14.83
N PRO A 398 -17.37 -18.44 15.80
CA PRO A 398 -18.07 -19.71 15.74
C PRO A 398 -18.93 -19.79 14.47
N ASP A 399 -19.01 -20.98 13.87
CA ASP A 399 -19.84 -21.24 12.68
C ASP A 399 -21.35 -20.99 12.90
N ARG A 400 -21.77 -20.72 14.14
CA ARG A 400 -23.14 -20.35 14.53
C ARG A 400 -23.52 -18.91 14.21
N SER A 401 -22.58 -18.08 13.72
CA SER A 401 -22.85 -16.69 13.35
C SER A 401 -23.79 -16.53 12.14
N GLY A 402 -24.03 -17.59 11.36
CA GLY A 402 -24.81 -17.55 10.12
C GLY A 402 -24.11 -16.88 8.94
N VAL A 403 -23.07 -16.06 9.20
CA VAL A 403 -22.28 -15.38 8.17
C VAL A 403 -21.31 -16.39 7.53
N ARG A 404 -21.29 -16.42 6.20
CA ARG A 404 -20.44 -17.32 5.42
C ARG A 404 -19.59 -16.50 4.46
N PRO A 405 -18.41 -17.01 4.04
CA PRO A 405 -17.54 -16.34 3.08
C PRO A 405 -18.26 -15.79 1.84
N TYR A 406 -19.15 -16.58 1.24
CA TYR A 406 -19.87 -16.18 0.02
C TYR A 406 -20.89 -15.06 0.25
N HIS A 407 -21.50 -14.94 1.44
CA HIS A 407 -22.34 -13.78 1.79
C HIS A 407 -21.51 -12.50 1.78
N VAL A 408 -20.31 -12.54 2.37
CA VAL A 408 -19.40 -11.39 2.41
C VAL A 408 -18.89 -11.06 1.01
N ILE A 409 -18.49 -12.05 0.21
CA ILE A 409 -18.07 -11.85 -1.18
C ILE A 409 -19.19 -11.20 -2.01
N ALA A 410 -20.44 -11.66 -1.88
CA ALA A 410 -21.56 -11.05 -2.58
C ALA A 410 -21.73 -9.57 -2.21
N MET A 411 -21.67 -9.22 -0.92
CA MET A 411 -21.73 -7.82 -0.48
C MET A 411 -20.56 -7.00 -1.04
N LEU A 412 -19.33 -7.55 -1.03
CA LEU A 412 -18.15 -6.88 -1.58
C LEU A 412 -18.31 -6.58 -3.08
N ILE A 413 -18.84 -7.54 -3.84
CA ILE A 413 -19.15 -7.37 -5.27
C ILE A 413 -20.22 -6.28 -5.46
N CYS A 414 -21.29 -6.27 -4.66
CA CYS A 414 -22.31 -5.22 -4.73
C CYS A 414 -21.72 -3.83 -4.45
N GLY A 415 -20.92 -3.69 -3.38
CA GLY A 415 -20.25 -2.42 -3.07
C GLY A 415 -19.28 -1.97 -4.16
N PHE A 416 -18.59 -2.93 -4.79
CA PHE A 416 -17.71 -2.66 -5.92
C PHE A 416 -18.49 -2.18 -7.15
N ILE A 417 -19.56 -2.86 -7.54
CA ILE A 417 -20.39 -2.50 -8.70
C ILE A 417 -21.01 -1.10 -8.53
N VAL A 418 -21.46 -0.76 -7.31
CA VAL A 418 -22.02 0.57 -7.03
C VAL A 418 -20.97 1.68 -7.16
N THR A 419 -19.71 1.38 -6.88
CA THR A 419 -18.63 2.38 -6.82
C THR A 419 -17.76 2.38 -8.09
N MET A 420 -17.74 1.28 -8.86
CA MET A 420 -16.90 1.14 -10.06
C MET A 420 -17.09 2.25 -11.12
N PRO A 421 -18.29 2.84 -11.32
CA PRO A 421 -18.46 3.85 -12.37
C PRO A 421 -17.57 5.07 -12.17
N VAL A 422 -17.37 5.50 -10.91
CA VAL A 422 -16.47 6.62 -10.55
C VAL A 422 -15.01 6.19 -10.33
N THR A 423 -14.73 4.89 -10.32
CA THR A 423 -13.35 4.35 -10.25
C THR A 423 -12.73 4.21 -11.63
N PHE A 424 -13.52 3.80 -12.62
CA PHE A 424 -13.06 3.54 -13.98
C PHE A 424 -13.40 4.67 -14.97
N GLY A 425 -14.15 5.70 -14.55
CA GLY A 425 -14.50 6.81 -15.42
C GLY A 425 -15.63 6.49 -16.40
N PHE A 426 -16.65 5.73 -15.98
CA PHE A 426 -17.74 5.30 -16.86
C PHE A 426 -18.93 6.26 -16.90
N ILE A 427 -19.01 7.22 -15.98
CA ILE A 427 -20.17 8.11 -15.84
C ILE A 427 -19.74 9.57 -15.74
N GLY A 428 -20.59 10.48 -16.23
CA GLY A 428 -20.37 11.92 -16.16
C GLY A 428 -20.75 12.52 -14.82
N TRP A 429 -20.44 13.81 -14.65
CA TRP A 429 -20.72 14.56 -13.41
C TRP A 429 -22.19 14.52 -12.97
N LYS A 430 -23.12 14.54 -13.94
CA LYS A 430 -24.57 14.55 -13.67
C LYS A 430 -25.10 13.21 -13.13
N ASP A 431 -24.35 12.13 -13.36
CA ASP A 431 -24.76 10.77 -13.05
C ASP A 431 -24.06 10.23 -11.80
N ILE A 432 -23.32 11.09 -11.08
CA ILE A 432 -22.65 10.74 -9.83
C ILE A 432 -23.71 10.23 -8.82
N PRO A 433 -23.50 9.05 -8.21
CA PRO A 433 -24.44 8.51 -7.25
C PRO A 433 -24.71 9.47 -6.08
N VAL A 434 -25.98 9.63 -5.70
CA VAL A 434 -26.41 10.54 -4.62
C VAL A 434 -25.71 10.24 -3.30
N TRP A 435 -25.44 8.96 -2.99
CA TRP A 435 -24.72 8.60 -1.76
C TRP A 435 -23.31 9.19 -1.71
N LEU A 436 -22.62 9.32 -2.85
CA LEU A 436 -21.30 9.94 -2.95
C LEU A 436 -21.37 11.45 -2.74
N LEU A 437 -22.42 12.10 -3.29
CA LEU A 437 -22.66 13.54 -3.13
C LEU A 437 -22.98 13.95 -1.69
N ASN A 438 -23.51 13.01 -0.91
CA ASN A 438 -23.85 13.18 0.50
C ASN A 438 -22.68 12.95 1.46
N LEU A 439 -21.52 12.49 0.96
CA LEU A 439 -20.28 12.46 1.74
C LEU A 439 -19.70 13.88 1.74
N ARG A 440 -20.03 14.67 2.78
CA ARG A 440 -19.53 16.02 2.99
C ARG A 440 -19.04 16.23 4.42
#